data_AF-A0A7E5WM27-F1
#
_entry.id   AF-A0A7E5WM27-F1
#
_cell.length_a   1.000
_cell.length_b   1.000
_cell.length_c   1.000
_cell.angle_alpha   90.00
_cell.angle_beta   90.00
_cell.angle_gamma   90.00
#
_symmetry.space_group_name_H-M   'P 1'
#
loop_
_entity.id
_entity.type
_entity.pdbx_description
1 polymer ?
#
loop_
_entity_poly.entity_id
_entity_poly.type
_entity_poly.pdbx_seq_one_letter_code
_entity_poly.pdbx_strand_id
1 'polypeptide(L)'
;MGFELEHCCFCIDLRIGCLIIGYLNLIGDFALILMTILGLTALGNVGITFHGSMSVMGAIITSVFAVSLIVCTLFLVFTIVLLVGIHQHKRGHVKAYLIYTLIFLILYTIMFLAGFAGIGHTPLTIARDVISIILSIYFLIVVRSYYLTMDEPNLRPAMYNTA
;
A
#
# COMPACT_ATOMS: atom_id res chain seq x y z
N MET A 1 -9.64 -22.63 -11.34
CA MET A 1 -10.46 -22.67 -10.11
C MET A 1 -10.34 -21.28 -9.47
N GLY A 2 -11.16 -20.35 -9.93
CA GLY A 2 -11.15 -18.97 -9.43
C GLY A 2 -12.00 -18.90 -8.18
N PHE A 3 -11.51 -18.24 -7.14
CA PHE A 3 -12.36 -17.85 -6.02
C PHE A 3 -13.34 -16.77 -6.53
N GLU A 4 -14.55 -17.18 -6.87
CA GLU A 4 -15.71 -16.29 -7.04
C GLU A 4 -16.12 -15.80 -5.65
N LEU A 5 -15.49 -14.70 -5.20
CA LEU A 5 -15.94 -13.96 -4.03
C LEU A 5 -17.03 -12.98 -4.46
N GLU A 6 -18.22 -13.50 -4.81
CA GLU A 6 -19.40 -12.66 -5.02
C GLU A 6 -19.84 -11.94 -3.74
N HIS A 7 -19.50 -12.53 -2.58
CA HIS A 7 -19.75 -11.96 -1.25
C HIS A 7 -18.52 -12.13 -0.35
N CYS A 8 -17.71 -11.08 -0.23
CA CYS A 8 -16.74 -10.99 0.86
C CYS A 8 -17.48 -10.51 2.12
N CYS A 9 -17.83 -11.43 3.02
CA CYS A 9 -18.57 -11.20 4.27
C CYS A 9 -19.90 -10.42 4.12
N PHE A 10 -20.99 -11.14 3.80
CA PHE A 10 -22.35 -10.80 4.28
C PHE A 10 -23.01 -9.49 3.77
N CYS A 11 -23.06 -9.25 2.45
CA CYS A 11 -23.88 -8.22 1.75
C CYS A 11 -23.25 -6.86 1.41
N ILE A 12 -21.91 -6.74 1.33
CA ILE A 12 -21.26 -5.49 0.89
C ILE A 12 -20.78 -5.63 -0.55
N ASP A 13 -21.19 -4.70 -1.42
CA ASP A 13 -20.71 -4.60 -2.80
C ASP A 13 -19.18 -4.59 -2.84
N LEU A 14 -18.59 -5.42 -3.68
CA LEU A 14 -17.14 -5.54 -3.88
C LEU A 14 -16.48 -4.18 -4.17
N ARG A 15 -17.25 -3.27 -4.79
CA ARG A 15 -16.90 -1.87 -5.03
C ARG A 15 -16.66 -1.09 -3.74
N ILE A 16 -17.55 -1.24 -2.75
CA ILE A 16 -17.48 -0.56 -1.46
C ILE A 16 -16.27 -1.08 -0.67
N GLY A 17 -16.03 -2.40 -0.70
CA GLY A 17 -14.85 -3.00 -0.06
C GLY A 17 -13.53 -2.48 -0.62
N CYS A 18 -13.40 -2.44 -1.96
CA CYS A 18 -12.23 -1.85 -2.63
C CYS A 18 -12.02 -0.37 -2.24
N LEU A 19 -13.11 0.40 -2.18
CA LEU A 19 -13.07 1.82 -1.85
C LEU A 19 -12.65 2.02 -0.38
N ILE A 20 -13.24 1.29 0.57
CA ILE A 20 -12.87 1.35 1.99
C ILE A 20 -11.38 1.03 2.16
N ILE A 21 -10.89 -0.06 1.56
CA ILE A 21 -9.49 -0.46 1.74
C ILE A 21 -8.55 0.56 1.07
N GLY A 22 -8.91 1.08 -0.11
CA GLY A 22 -8.15 2.15 -0.76
C GLY A 22 -8.03 3.41 0.11
N TYR A 23 -9.11 3.82 0.79
CA TYR A 23 -9.10 4.93 1.74
C TYR A 23 -8.27 4.62 2.99
N LEU A 24 -8.36 3.41 3.55
CA LEU A 24 -7.52 2.99 4.66
C LEU A 24 -6.03 3.04 4.30
N ASN A 25 -5.69 2.61 3.08
CA ASN A 25 -4.31 2.66 2.59
C ASN A 25 -3.85 4.11 2.41
N LEU A 26 -4.70 4.99 1.88
CA LEU A 26 -4.42 6.42 1.76
C LEU A 26 -4.18 7.10 3.11
N ILE A 27 -5.00 6.78 4.12
CA ILE A 27 -4.81 7.26 5.49
C ILE A 27 -3.50 6.70 6.07
N GLY A 28 -3.19 5.43 5.81
CA GLY A 28 -1.94 4.80 6.20
C GLY A 28 -0.70 5.47 5.59
N ASP A 29 -0.72 5.72 4.28
CA ASP A 29 0.32 6.44 3.54
C ASP A 29 0.53 7.85 4.12
N PHE A 30 -0.56 8.57 4.40
CA PHE A 30 -0.50 9.90 5.00
C PHE A 30 0.09 9.88 6.42
N ALA A 31 -0.35 8.93 7.25
CA ALA A 31 0.19 8.75 8.60
C ALA A 31 1.69 8.40 8.57
N LEU A 32 2.12 7.55 7.62
CA LEU A 32 3.52 7.18 7.44
C LEU A 32 4.38 8.39 7.02
N ILE A 33 3.89 9.21 6.09
CA ILE A 33 4.56 10.46 5.70
C ILE A 33 4.68 11.40 6.91
N LEU A 34 3.63 11.54 7.70
CA LEU A 34 3.66 12.41 8.89
C LEU A 34 4.68 11.90 9.93
N MET A 35 4.72 10.59 10.18
CA MET A 35 5.70 9.96 11.08
C MET A 35 7.14 10.09 10.57
N THR A 36 7.37 9.98 9.26
CA THR A 36 8.71 10.16 8.68
C THR A 36 9.19 11.61 8.76
N ILE A 37 8.30 12.58 8.56
CA ILE A 37 8.61 14.01 8.76
C ILE A 37 8.91 14.31 10.24
N LEU A 38 8.10 13.79 11.17
CA LEU A 38 8.36 13.93 12.61
C LEU A 38 9.70 13.28 13.01
N GLY A 39 10.02 12.10 12.46
CA GLY A 39 11.31 11.46 12.65
C GLY A 39 12.48 12.31 12.13
N LEU A 40 12.34 12.92 10.96
CA LEU A 40 13.35 13.78 10.37
C LEU A 40 13.59 15.04 11.21
N THR A 41 12.53 15.69 11.70
CA THR A 41 12.65 16.90 12.55
C THR A 41 13.24 16.59 13.92
N ALA A 42 12.89 15.46 14.53
CA ALA A 42 13.48 15.00 15.78
C ALA A 42 15.00 14.76 15.65
N LEU A 43 15.44 14.12 14.56
CA LEU A 43 16.86 13.90 14.27
C LEU A 43 17.60 15.18 13.88
N GLY A 44 16.95 16.07 13.12
CA GLY A 44 17.48 17.36 12.71
C GLY A 44 17.81 18.26 13.91
N ASN A 45 16.93 18.36 14.89
CA ASN A 45 17.16 19.16 16.11
C ASN A 45 18.35 18.65 16.94
N VAL A 46 18.56 17.33 16.98
CA VAL A 46 19.71 16.73 17.65
C VAL A 46 21.00 17.03 16.86
N GLY A 47 20.95 16.99 15.53
CA GLY A 47 22.10 17.29 14.66
C GLY A 47 22.56 18.76 14.72
N ILE A 48 21.66 19.71 14.90
CA ILE A 48 22.00 21.16 14.98
C ILE A 48 22.70 21.51 16.31
N THR A 49 22.46 20.70 17.36
CA THR A 49 23.06 20.90 18.69
C THR A 49 24.53 20.44 18.74
N PHE A 50 24.93 19.49 17.88
CA PHE A 50 26.32 19.04 17.75
C PHE A 50 27.04 19.83 16.63
N HIS A 51 27.75 20.88 17.04
CA HIS A 51 28.60 21.70 16.19
C HIS A 51 29.51 20.84 15.28
N GLY A 52 29.39 21.01 13.95
CA GLY A 52 30.54 21.00 13.04
C GLY A 52 31.02 19.67 12.43
N SER A 53 30.46 18.51 12.75
CA SER A 53 30.77 17.29 11.99
C SER A 53 29.50 16.50 11.71
N MET A 54 28.97 16.62 10.48
CA MET A 54 28.01 15.66 9.96
C MET A 54 28.72 14.30 9.93
N SER A 55 28.53 13.51 11.00
CA SER A 55 28.95 12.12 11.01
C SER A 55 28.39 11.45 9.76
N VAL A 56 29.19 10.62 9.09
CA VAL A 56 28.78 9.83 7.92
C VAL A 56 27.44 9.13 8.19
N MET A 57 27.21 8.72 9.45
CA MET A 57 25.96 8.14 9.90
C MET A 57 24.75 9.08 9.80
N GLY A 58 24.92 10.36 10.15
CA GLY A 58 23.86 11.37 10.02
C GLY A 58 23.51 11.62 8.56
N ALA A 59 24.52 11.73 7.68
CA ALA A 59 24.29 11.86 6.24
C ALA A 59 23.53 10.65 5.65
N ILE A 60 23.91 9.43 6.03
CA ILE A 60 23.22 8.20 5.63
C ILE A 60 21.77 8.23 6.09
N ILE A 61 21.50 8.50 7.36
CA ILE A 61 20.13 8.50 7.91
C ILE A 61 19.27 9.55 7.20
N THR A 62 19.78 10.76 7.02
CA THR A 62 19.05 11.84 6.32
C THR A 62 18.74 11.46 4.86
N SER A 63 19.68 10.80 4.18
CA SER A 63 19.47 10.31 2.81
C SER A 63 18.43 9.20 2.73
N VAL A 64 18.38 8.29 3.71
CA VAL A 64 17.36 7.23 3.79
C VAL A 64 15.97 7.85 3.98
N PHE A 65 15.81 8.82 4.89
CA PHE A 65 14.53 9.51 5.07
C PHE A 65 14.07 10.25 3.80
N ALA A 66 15.00 10.90 3.08
CA ALA A 66 14.68 11.56 1.82
C ALA A 66 14.20 10.58 0.75
N VAL A 67 14.87 9.43 0.59
CA VAL A 67 14.45 8.37 -0.34
C VAL A 67 13.11 7.78 0.09
N SER A 68 12.90 7.52 1.37
CA SER A 68 11.63 7.02 1.90
C SER A 68 10.46 7.97 1.61
N LEU A 69 10.65 9.29 1.71
CA LEU A 69 9.62 10.27 1.37
C LEU A 69 9.23 10.23 -0.12
N ILE A 70 10.21 10.09 -1.02
CA ILE A 70 9.95 9.94 -2.46
C ILE A 70 9.14 8.66 -2.72
N VAL A 71 9.54 7.55 -2.11
CA VAL A 71 8.85 6.26 -2.25
C VAL A 71 7.41 6.35 -1.71
N CYS A 72 7.20 6.94 -0.53
CA CYS A 72 5.87 7.14 0.05
C CYS A 72 4.98 8.00 -0.87
N THR A 73 5.55 9.04 -1.48
CA THR A 73 4.82 9.89 -2.42
C THR A 73 4.39 9.12 -3.67
N LEU A 74 5.26 8.24 -4.19
CA LEU A 74 4.90 7.36 -5.31
C LEU A 74 3.76 6.41 -4.91
N PHE A 75 3.84 5.76 -3.75
CA PHE A 75 2.77 4.90 -3.24
C PHE A 75 1.44 5.64 -3.14
N LEU A 76 1.45 6.87 -2.62
CA LEU A 76 0.26 7.71 -2.53
C LEU A 76 -0.33 8.01 -3.91
N VAL A 77 0.50 8.38 -4.89
CA VAL A 77 0.05 8.59 -6.29
C VAL A 77 -0.60 7.33 -6.84
N PHE A 78 0.01 6.16 -6.64
CA PHE A 78 -0.56 4.89 -7.09
C PHE A 78 -1.88 4.56 -6.38
N THR A 79 -1.99 4.79 -5.07
CA THR A 79 -3.23 4.62 -4.29
C THR A 79 -4.34 5.54 -4.84
N ILE A 80 -4.02 6.80 -5.18
CA ILE A 80 -4.97 7.72 -5.82
C ILE A 80 -5.36 7.22 -7.23
N VAL A 81 -4.41 6.75 -8.04
CA VAL A 81 -4.69 6.22 -9.38
C VAL A 81 -5.60 5.00 -9.31
N LEU A 82 -5.42 4.11 -8.33
CA LEU A 82 -6.34 3.01 -8.07
C LEU A 82 -7.73 3.56 -7.71
N LEU A 83 -7.81 4.50 -6.77
CA LEU A 83 -9.08 5.06 -6.31
C LEU A 83 -9.84 5.73 -7.46
N VAL A 84 -9.14 6.52 -8.29
CA VAL A 84 -9.67 7.12 -9.51
C VAL A 84 -10.06 6.06 -10.54
N GLY A 85 -9.27 4.99 -10.69
CA GLY A 85 -9.57 3.86 -11.57
C GLY A 85 -10.86 3.14 -11.19
N ILE A 86 -11.10 2.97 -9.89
CA ILE A 86 -12.35 2.43 -9.33
C ILE A 86 -13.52 3.38 -9.61
N HIS A 87 -13.34 4.69 -9.38
CA HIS A 87 -14.40 5.67 -9.61
C HIS A 87 -14.77 5.83 -11.09
N GLN A 88 -13.79 5.81 -11.98
CA GLN A 88 -13.97 6.01 -13.43
C GLN A 88 -14.42 4.73 -14.14
N HIS A 89 -14.52 3.58 -13.46
CA HIS A 89 -14.79 2.26 -14.05
C HIS A 89 -13.86 1.92 -15.25
N LYS A 90 -12.67 2.51 -15.31
CA LYS A 90 -11.71 2.33 -16.42
C LYS A 90 -10.74 1.19 -16.10
N ARG A 91 -11.00 0.03 -16.69
CA ARG A 91 -10.26 -1.24 -16.50
C ARG A 91 -8.74 -1.11 -16.69
N GLY A 92 -8.30 -0.27 -17.62
CA GLY A 92 -6.87 -0.12 -17.96
C GLY A 92 -6.01 0.35 -16.79
N HIS A 93 -6.47 1.34 -16.03
CA HIS A 93 -5.72 1.90 -14.90
C HIS A 93 -5.66 0.92 -13.73
N VAL A 94 -6.75 0.20 -13.47
CA VAL A 94 -6.81 -0.82 -12.41
C VAL A 94 -5.86 -1.98 -12.71
N LYS A 95 -5.79 -2.45 -13.98
CA LYS A 95 -4.87 -3.52 -14.38
C LYS A 95 -3.40 -3.14 -14.21
N ALA A 96 -3.02 -1.93 -14.63
CA ALA A 96 -1.66 -1.44 -14.50
C ALA A 96 -1.23 -1.35 -13.02
N TYR A 97 -2.11 -0.83 -12.17
CA TYR A 97 -1.88 -0.79 -10.72
C TYR A 97 -1.73 -2.20 -10.13
N LEU A 98 -2.59 -3.16 -10.52
CA LEU A 98 -2.55 -4.52 -10.00
C LEU A 98 -1.22 -5.21 -10.33
N ILE A 99 -0.71 -5.07 -11.57
CA ILE A 99 0.60 -5.61 -11.97
C ILE A 99 1.72 -4.97 -11.15
N TYR A 100 1.68 -3.64 -11.00
CA TYR A 100 2.68 -2.90 -10.21
C TYR A 100 2.70 -3.36 -8.75
N THR A 101 1.54 -3.41 -8.09
CA THR A 101 1.41 -3.84 -6.69
C THR A 101 1.84 -5.29 -6.51
N LEU A 102 1.55 -6.17 -7.47
CA LEU A 102 2.00 -7.56 -7.44
C LEU A 102 3.54 -7.67 -7.50
N ILE A 103 4.19 -6.90 -8.37
CA ILE A 103 5.66 -6.89 -8.46
C ILE A 103 6.29 -6.39 -7.15
N PHE A 104 5.78 -5.29 -6.60
CA PHE A 104 6.27 -4.74 -5.34
C PHE A 104 6.06 -5.70 -4.17
N LEU A 105 4.91 -6.39 -4.12
CA LEU A 105 4.65 -7.42 -3.12
C LEU A 105 5.69 -8.55 -3.18
N ILE A 106 6.01 -9.04 -4.38
CA ILE A 106 7.02 -10.09 -4.56
C ILE A 106 8.39 -9.60 -4.10
N LEU A 107 8.80 -8.39 -4.52
CA LEU A 107 10.07 -7.80 -4.10
C LEU A 107 10.14 -7.64 -2.58
N TYR A 108 9.08 -7.15 -1.95
CA TYR A 108 8.99 -7.02 -0.50
C TYR A 108 9.13 -8.38 0.20
N THR A 109 8.47 -9.41 -0.32
CA THR A 109 8.54 -10.77 0.24
C THR A 109 9.95 -11.36 0.14
N ILE A 110 10.66 -11.12 -0.97
CA ILE A 110 12.05 -11.55 -1.15
C ILE A 110 12.97 -10.81 -0.17
N MET A 111 12.80 -9.49 -0.02
CA MET A 111 13.56 -8.71 0.96
C MET A 111 13.30 -9.18 2.39
N PHE A 112 12.06 -9.53 2.72
CA PHE A 112 11.70 -10.10 4.01
C PHE A 112 12.40 -11.45 4.26
N LEU A 113 12.40 -12.36 3.27
CA LEU A 113 13.14 -13.63 3.36
C LEU A 113 14.65 -13.42 3.50
N ALA A 114 15.23 -12.49 2.73
CA ALA A 114 16.66 -12.17 2.82
C ALA A 114 17.00 -11.53 4.18
N GLY A 115 16.10 -10.69 4.71
CA GLY A 115 16.22 -10.06 6.01
C GLY A 115 16.14 -11.06 7.17
N PHE A 116 15.48 -12.20 6.99
CA PHE A 116 15.39 -13.27 7.98
C PHE A 116 16.76 -13.87 8.35
N ALA A 117 17.76 -13.75 7.47
CA ALA A 117 19.15 -14.14 7.74
C ALA A 117 19.93 -13.13 8.61
N GLY A 118 19.34 -11.96 8.91
CA GLY A 118 19.93 -10.93 9.76
C GLY A 118 19.72 -11.18 11.27
N ILE A 119 20.67 -10.70 12.07
CA ILE A 119 20.65 -10.82 13.54
C ILE A 119 19.84 -9.65 14.13
N GLY A 120 18.80 -9.93 14.94
CA GLY A 120 18.09 -8.90 15.71
C GLY A 120 16.55 -8.89 15.62
N HIS A 121 15.93 -9.90 15.01
CA HIS A 121 14.47 -9.96 14.92
C HIS A 121 13.82 -10.27 16.27
N THR A 122 12.95 -9.37 16.71
CA THR A 122 12.04 -9.67 17.82
C THR A 122 10.82 -10.40 17.25
N PRO A 123 10.18 -11.30 18.01
CA PRO A 123 8.96 -11.98 17.54
C PRO A 123 7.85 -10.98 17.14
N LEU A 124 7.86 -9.78 17.74
CA LEU A 124 6.91 -8.71 17.40
C LEU A 124 7.15 -8.12 16.01
N THR A 125 8.41 -7.91 15.59
CA THR A 125 8.71 -7.37 14.25
C THR A 125 8.32 -8.36 13.16
N ILE A 126 8.60 -9.64 13.39
CA ILE A 126 8.21 -10.72 12.47
C ILE A 126 6.69 -10.79 12.35
N ALA A 127 5.95 -10.77 13.46
CA ALA A 127 4.50 -10.81 13.44
C ALA A 127 3.90 -9.61 12.67
N ARG A 128 4.44 -8.41 12.88
CA ARG A 128 4.03 -7.20 12.16
C ARG A 128 4.25 -7.34 10.65
N ASP A 129 5.41 -7.82 10.23
CA ASP A 129 5.74 -7.97 8.80
C ASP A 129 4.85 -9.03 8.13
N VAL A 130 4.61 -10.16 8.80
CA VAL A 130 3.70 -11.21 8.32
C VAL A 130 2.27 -10.69 8.18
N ILE A 131 1.76 -9.95 9.17
CA ILE A 131 0.43 -9.33 9.09
C ILE A 131 0.37 -8.35 7.91
N SER A 132 1.41 -7.54 7.71
CA SER A 132 1.47 -6.60 6.59
C SER A 132 1.46 -7.30 5.23
N ILE A 133 2.17 -8.43 5.09
CA ILE A 133 2.17 -9.26 3.87
C ILE A 133 0.77 -9.84 3.63
N ILE A 134 0.14 -10.42 4.66
CA ILE A 134 -1.21 -11.00 4.56
C ILE A 134 -2.22 -9.91 4.15
N LEU A 135 -2.15 -8.72 4.76
CA LEU A 135 -3.01 -7.59 4.42
C LEU A 135 -2.82 -7.16 2.96
N SER A 136 -1.57 -7.13 2.48
CA SER A 136 -1.25 -6.76 1.10
C SER A 136 -1.73 -7.81 0.09
N ILE A 137 -1.64 -9.10 0.42
CA ILE A 137 -2.20 -10.19 -0.38
C ILE A 137 -3.74 -10.09 -0.43
N TYR A 138 -4.37 -9.85 0.73
CA TYR A 138 -5.82 -9.65 0.80
C TYR A 138 -6.27 -8.50 -0.10
N PHE A 139 -5.56 -7.37 -0.05
CA PHE A 139 -5.83 -6.23 -0.92
C PHE A 139 -5.70 -6.58 -2.41
N LEU A 140 -4.66 -7.31 -2.80
CA LEU A 140 -4.46 -7.76 -4.17
C LEU A 140 -5.62 -8.66 -4.63
N ILE A 141 -6.08 -9.59 -3.78
CA ILE A 141 -7.22 -10.46 -4.08
C ILE A 141 -8.50 -9.64 -4.26
N VAL A 142 -8.77 -8.68 -3.38
CA VAL A 142 -9.98 -7.83 -3.45
C VAL A 142 -9.98 -6.98 -4.73
N VAL A 143 -8.86 -6.33 -5.06
CA VAL A 143 -8.73 -5.53 -6.31
C VAL A 143 -8.83 -6.43 -7.54
N ARG A 144 -8.25 -7.63 -7.50
CA ARG A 144 -8.35 -8.62 -8.59
C ARG A 144 -9.77 -9.12 -8.80
N SER A 145 -10.47 -9.41 -7.72
CA SER A 145 -11.88 -9.82 -7.75
C SER A 145 -12.73 -8.71 -8.38
N TYR A 146 -12.50 -7.45 -7.99
CA TYR A 146 -13.16 -6.29 -8.60
C TYR A 146 -12.83 -6.11 -10.09
N TYR A 147 -11.57 -6.33 -10.49
CA TYR A 147 -11.17 -6.32 -11.89
C TYR A 147 -11.86 -7.42 -12.73
N LEU A 148 -12.06 -8.61 -12.16
CA LEU A 148 -12.75 -9.71 -12.84
C LEU A 148 -14.26 -9.45 -12.98
N THR A 149 -14.91 -8.90 -11.95
CA THR A 149 -16.31 -8.46 -12.03
C THR A 149 -16.50 -7.38 -13.09
N MET A 150 -15.49 -6.54 -13.34
CA MET A 150 -15.56 -5.62 -14.46
C MET A 150 -15.54 -6.35 -15.80
N ASP A 151 -14.87 -7.50 -15.94
CA ASP A 151 -14.64 -8.19 -17.21
C ASP A 151 -15.89 -8.87 -17.78
N GLU A 152 -16.82 -9.28 -16.92
CA GLU A 152 -18.11 -9.84 -17.33
C GLU A 152 -18.97 -8.78 -18.05
N PRO A 153 -19.17 -8.89 -19.37
CA PRO A 153 -19.96 -7.91 -20.12
C PRO A 153 -21.48 -8.06 -19.87
N ASN A 154 -21.91 -9.08 -19.11
CA ASN A 154 -23.32 -9.45 -18.94
C ASN A 154 -23.93 -9.16 -17.56
N LEU A 155 -23.14 -8.76 -16.55
CA LEU A 155 -23.70 -8.30 -15.27
C LEU A 155 -23.64 -6.77 -15.19
N ARG A 156 -24.39 -6.10 -16.06
CA ARG A 156 -24.90 -4.77 -15.73
C ARG A 156 -25.79 -4.97 -14.49
N PRO A 157 -25.49 -4.44 -13.29
CA PRO A 157 -26.56 -4.30 -12.32
C PRO A 157 -27.56 -3.33 -12.94
N ALA A 158 -28.72 -3.87 -13.33
CA ALA A 158 -29.90 -3.10 -13.67
C ALA A 158 -30.39 -2.36 -12.41
N MET A 159 -29.64 -1.37 -11.94
CA MET A 159 -29.98 -0.55 -10.75
C MET A 159 -29.56 0.91 -10.95
N TYR A 160 -29.95 1.49 -12.08
CA TYR A 160 -30.38 2.89 -12.16
C TYR A 160 -31.67 2.93 -12.98
N ASN A 161 -32.70 2.26 -12.47
CA ASN A 161 -34.07 2.68 -12.72
C ASN A 161 -34.59 3.24 -11.39
N THR A 162 -34.29 4.52 -11.15
CA THR A 162 -35.01 5.31 -10.17
C THR A 162 -35.56 6.53 -10.88
N ALA A 163 -36.89 6.51 -11.01
CA ALA A 163 -37.83 7.53 -11.45
C ALA A 163 -37.99 7.73 -12.97
#